data_AF-A0A7W7CI46-F1
#
_entry.id   AF-A0A7W7CI46-F1
#
_cell.length_a   1.000
_cell.length_b   1.000
_cell.length_c   1.000
_cell.angle_alpha   90.00
_cell.angle_beta   90.00
_cell.angle_gamma   90.00
#
_symmetry.space_group_name_H-M   'P 1'
#
loop_
_entity.id
_entity.type
_entity.pdbx_description
1 polymer ?
#
loop_
_entity_poly.entity_id
_entity_poly.type
_entity_poly.pdbx_seq_one_letter_code
_entity_poly.pdbx_strand_id
1 'polypeptide(L)'
;MALTGVNGVASAGSADGIPADAAAALARLKNTGDLSVKDRRVLLKYPAIAAQVADPDRKVTVETKTRRATDADPLAAQGYVARAAGVNCWINDHWVTSYTLLGNVFYKFHQRADHCEDGSNVTSVHNRYRYLSEVDGLAYDRGDSANSVGGTPSAYVESFMQGKIENCVLKYGCLKMEYPWVKLTFRGGNGSRVESSGGIN
;
A
#
# COMPACT_ATOMS: atom_id res chain seq x y z
N MET A 1 -49.07 -28.77 25.51
CA MET A 1 -48.99 -27.44 24.87
C MET A 1 -47.52 -27.07 24.75
N ALA A 2 -46.96 -27.15 23.55
CA ALA A 2 -45.58 -26.76 23.28
C ALA A 2 -45.61 -25.48 22.42
N LEU A 3 -45.04 -24.39 22.94
CA LEU A 3 -44.90 -23.11 22.25
C LEU A 3 -43.56 -23.09 21.53
N THR A 4 -43.58 -23.26 20.22
CA THR A 4 -42.45 -23.03 19.33
C THR A 4 -42.26 -21.53 19.11
N GLY A 5 -41.26 -20.96 19.76
CA GLY A 5 -40.83 -19.57 19.54
C GLY A 5 -40.06 -19.45 18.22
N VAL A 6 -40.58 -18.66 17.28
CA VAL A 6 -39.91 -18.31 16.04
C VAL A 6 -39.02 -17.09 16.33
N ASN A 7 -37.71 -17.29 16.43
CA ASN A 7 -36.76 -16.19 16.54
C ASN A 7 -36.70 -15.47 15.17
N GLY A 8 -37.35 -14.31 15.11
CA GLY A 8 -37.24 -13.40 13.97
C GLY A 8 -35.81 -12.90 13.82
N VAL A 9 -35.16 -13.29 12.72
CA VAL A 9 -33.88 -12.73 12.31
C VAL A 9 -34.14 -11.28 11.90
N ALA A 10 -33.65 -10.33 12.69
CA ALA A 10 -33.75 -8.90 12.37
C ALA A 10 -33.02 -8.64 11.04
N SER A 11 -33.79 -8.20 10.03
CA SER A 11 -33.24 -7.68 8.79
C SER A 11 -32.51 -6.38 9.11
N ALA A 12 -31.18 -6.42 9.05
CA ALA A 12 -30.37 -5.20 9.06
C ALA A 12 -30.83 -4.34 7.89
N GLY A 13 -31.38 -3.16 8.21
CA GLY A 13 -31.82 -2.18 7.22
C GLY A 13 -30.70 -1.92 6.22
N SER A 14 -31.03 -2.03 4.94
CA SER A 14 -30.13 -1.74 3.84
C SER A 14 -29.53 -0.35 4.06
N ALA A 15 -28.19 -0.27 4.15
CA ALA A 15 -27.48 0.99 4.03
C ALA A 15 -28.04 1.78 2.84
N ASP A 16 -28.49 3.02 3.05
CA ASP A 16 -29.36 3.78 2.15
C ASP A 16 -28.97 3.66 0.66
N GLY A 17 -29.73 2.86 -0.10
CA GLY A 17 -29.54 2.70 -1.55
C GLY A 17 -28.53 1.64 -2.00
N ILE A 18 -28.01 0.81 -1.09
CA ILE A 18 -27.22 -0.38 -1.44
C ILE A 18 -28.16 -1.60 -1.57
N PRO A 19 -28.14 -2.33 -2.70
CA PRO A 19 -28.90 -3.58 -2.87
C PRO A 19 -28.57 -4.60 -1.77
N ALA A 20 -29.58 -5.31 -1.27
CA ALA A 20 -29.44 -6.18 -0.09
C ALA A 20 -28.41 -7.31 -0.29
N ASP A 21 -28.30 -7.86 -1.50
CA ASP A 21 -27.32 -8.88 -1.84
C ASP A 21 -25.88 -8.32 -1.87
N ALA A 22 -25.70 -7.11 -2.42
CA ALA A 22 -24.44 -6.38 -2.38
C ALA A 22 -24.04 -6.05 -0.93
N ALA A 23 -24.95 -5.53 -0.11
CA ALA A 23 -24.70 -5.25 1.30
C ALA A 23 -24.29 -6.52 2.07
N ALA A 24 -24.93 -7.66 1.78
CA ALA A 24 -24.57 -8.94 2.36
C ALA A 24 -23.18 -9.43 1.91
N ALA A 25 -22.81 -9.21 0.64
CA ALA A 25 -21.48 -9.53 0.13
C ALA A 25 -20.39 -8.64 0.78
N LEU A 26 -20.64 -7.34 0.90
CA LEU A 26 -19.76 -6.40 1.61
C LEU A 26 -19.61 -6.77 3.09
N ALA A 27 -20.69 -7.21 3.75
CA ALA A 27 -20.64 -7.64 5.14
C ALA A 27 -19.78 -8.90 5.33
N ARG A 28 -19.86 -9.85 4.41
CA ARG A 28 -18.97 -11.02 4.41
C ARG A 28 -17.52 -10.59 4.22
N LEU A 29 -17.23 -9.80 3.19
CA LEU A 29 -15.88 -9.28 2.93
C LEU A 29 -15.31 -8.53 4.14
N LYS A 30 -16.11 -7.69 4.80
CA LYS A 30 -15.73 -6.97 6.02
C LYS A 30 -15.36 -7.92 7.17
N ASN A 31 -16.10 -9.01 7.32
CA ASN A 31 -15.90 -9.96 8.42
C ASN A 31 -14.77 -10.95 8.15
N THR A 32 -14.54 -11.33 6.89
CA THR A 32 -13.57 -12.37 6.52
C THR A 32 -12.27 -11.83 5.94
N GLY A 33 -12.25 -10.62 5.40
CA GLY A 33 -11.14 -10.09 4.61
C GLY A 33 -11.06 -10.66 3.19
N ASP A 34 -11.65 -11.84 2.96
CA ASP A 34 -11.68 -12.55 1.69
C ASP A 34 -12.95 -12.27 0.86
N LEU A 35 -12.81 -12.32 -0.47
CA LEU A 35 -13.94 -12.18 -1.39
C LEU A 35 -14.23 -13.49 -2.14
N SER A 36 -15.29 -14.19 -1.74
CA SER A 36 -15.69 -15.43 -2.42
C SER A 36 -16.06 -15.18 -3.90
N VAL A 37 -15.90 -16.20 -4.75
CA VAL A 37 -16.29 -16.13 -6.18
C VAL A 37 -17.77 -15.73 -6.35
N LYS A 38 -18.63 -16.19 -5.44
CA LYS A 38 -20.06 -15.84 -5.42
C LYS A 38 -20.24 -14.35 -5.10
N ASP A 39 -19.57 -13.85 -4.07
CA ASP A 39 -19.67 -12.46 -3.63
C ASP A 39 -19.08 -11.50 -4.66
N ARG A 40 -17.94 -11.85 -5.27
CA ARG A 40 -17.38 -11.14 -6.40
C ARG A 40 -18.40 -10.98 -7.52
N ARG A 41 -19.08 -12.07 -7.91
CA ARG A 41 -20.11 -12.03 -8.97
C ARG A 41 -21.29 -11.15 -8.57
N VAL A 42 -21.68 -11.13 -7.29
CA VAL A 42 -22.74 -10.25 -6.80
C VAL A 42 -22.31 -8.78 -6.93
N LEU A 43 -21.12 -8.42 -6.42
CA LEU A 43 -20.63 -7.04 -6.46
C LEU A 43 -20.44 -6.54 -7.90
N LEU A 44 -19.95 -7.38 -8.81
CA LEU A 44 -19.77 -7.03 -10.22
C LEU A 44 -21.07 -6.72 -10.97
N LYS A 45 -22.24 -7.15 -10.48
CA LYS A 45 -23.54 -6.70 -11.03
C LYS A 45 -23.84 -5.24 -10.75
N TYR A 46 -23.13 -4.63 -9.80
CA TYR A 46 -23.31 -3.26 -9.34
C TYR A 46 -22.01 -2.46 -9.58
N PRO A 47 -21.72 -2.02 -10.81
CA PRO A 47 -20.45 -1.38 -11.16
C PRO A 47 -20.10 -0.18 -10.27
N ALA A 48 -21.10 0.63 -9.89
CA ALA A 48 -20.89 1.77 -9.00
C ALA A 48 -20.34 1.36 -7.62
N ILE A 49 -20.71 0.18 -7.10
CA ILE A 49 -20.18 -0.37 -5.85
C ILE A 49 -18.85 -1.06 -6.11
N ALA A 50 -18.76 -1.90 -7.16
CA ALA A 50 -17.54 -2.62 -7.50
C ALA A 50 -16.34 -1.69 -7.78
N ALA A 51 -16.59 -0.49 -8.30
CA ALA A 51 -15.58 0.55 -8.51
C ALA A 51 -14.97 1.10 -7.21
N GLN A 52 -15.59 0.85 -6.05
CA GLN A 52 -15.18 1.38 -4.75
C GLN A 52 -14.50 0.32 -3.87
N VAL A 53 -14.70 -0.95 -4.17
CA VAL A 53 -14.23 -2.08 -3.37
C VAL A 53 -12.84 -2.47 -3.86
N ALA A 54 -11.82 -2.44 -2.98
CA ALA A 54 -10.50 -2.99 -3.30
C ALA A 54 -10.63 -4.50 -3.47
N ASP A 55 -9.91 -5.01 -4.46
CA ASP A 55 -9.87 -6.41 -4.79
C ASP A 55 -8.82 -7.13 -3.93
N PRO A 56 -9.22 -7.94 -2.93
CA PRO A 56 -8.27 -8.62 -2.06
C PRO A 56 -7.49 -9.73 -2.78
N ASP A 57 -8.01 -10.28 -3.89
CA ASP A 57 -7.39 -11.41 -4.60
C ASP A 57 -6.47 -10.94 -5.74
N ARG A 58 -6.54 -9.66 -6.11
CA ARG A 58 -5.75 -9.13 -7.21
C ARG A 58 -4.30 -8.98 -6.78
N LYS A 59 -3.41 -9.61 -7.54
CA LYS A 59 -1.97 -9.46 -7.34
C LYS A 59 -1.59 -7.99 -7.43
N VAL A 60 -0.89 -7.52 -6.40
CA VAL A 60 -0.30 -6.19 -6.37
C VAL A 60 0.91 -6.14 -7.30
N THR A 61 1.10 -5.01 -7.95
CA THR A 61 2.29 -4.74 -8.76
C THR A 61 3.28 -3.99 -7.90
N VAL A 62 4.52 -4.47 -7.82
CA VAL A 62 5.64 -3.71 -7.26
C VAL A 62 6.34 -3.02 -8.42
N GLU A 63 6.36 -1.70 -8.39
CA GLU A 63 7.05 -0.88 -9.38
C GLU A 63 8.18 -0.10 -8.71
N THR A 64 9.23 0.20 -9.47
CA THR A 64 10.48 0.76 -8.93
C THR A 64 11.01 1.86 -9.83
N LYS A 65 11.38 2.98 -9.23
CA LYS A 65 12.10 4.06 -9.90
C LYS A 65 13.35 4.40 -9.11
N THR A 66 14.50 3.96 -9.64
CA THR A 66 15.82 4.33 -9.11
C THR A 66 16.52 5.25 -10.09
N ARG A 67 17.10 6.33 -9.58
CA ARG A 67 17.97 7.21 -10.36
C ARG A 67 19.12 7.74 -9.53
N ARG A 68 20.21 8.11 -10.18
CA ARG A 68 21.33 8.78 -9.52
C ARG A 68 20.89 10.17 -9.06
N ALA A 69 21.29 10.56 -7.86
CA ALA A 69 21.16 11.93 -7.40
C ALA A 69 22.13 12.82 -8.19
N THR A 70 21.67 14.00 -8.62
CA THR A 70 22.47 15.01 -9.33
C THR A 70 22.52 16.30 -8.51
N ASP A 71 23.44 17.21 -8.86
CA ASP A 71 23.58 18.48 -8.13
C ASP A 71 22.37 19.41 -8.34
N ALA A 72 21.54 19.13 -9.35
CA ALA A 72 20.25 19.80 -9.58
C ALA A 72 19.13 19.27 -8.67
N ASP A 73 19.36 18.18 -7.93
CA ASP A 73 18.37 17.70 -6.97
C ASP A 73 18.30 18.65 -5.78
N PRO A 74 17.11 19.13 -5.37
CA PRO A 74 16.94 20.11 -4.31
C PRO A 74 17.62 19.73 -2.98
N LEU A 75 17.79 18.43 -2.76
CA LEU A 75 18.38 17.86 -1.55
C LEU A 75 19.91 17.75 -1.62
N ALA A 76 20.47 17.60 -2.83
CA ALA A 76 21.91 17.75 -3.06
C ALA A 76 22.35 19.20 -2.82
N ALA A 77 21.52 20.16 -3.27
CA ALA A 77 21.73 21.59 -3.04
C ALA A 77 21.67 22.01 -1.55
N GLN A 78 20.99 21.23 -0.70
CA GLN A 78 20.89 21.47 0.75
C GLN A 78 22.05 20.87 1.55
N GLY A 79 23.07 20.30 0.90
CA GLY A 79 24.27 19.80 1.59
C GLY A 79 24.10 18.47 2.32
N TYR A 80 22.92 17.84 2.28
CA TYR A 80 22.69 16.48 2.81
C TYR A 80 23.46 15.40 2.05
N VAL A 81 23.98 15.76 0.88
CA VAL A 81 24.65 14.86 -0.06
C VAL A 81 26.02 15.44 -0.41
N ALA A 82 26.87 15.67 0.61
CA ALA A 82 28.25 16.05 0.36
C ALA A 82 28.94 14.90 -0.40
N ARG A 83 29.15 15.06 -1.71
CA ARG A 83 29.89 14.11 -2.54
C ARG A 83 31.36 14.16 -2.16
N ALA A 84 31.72 13.47 -1.08
CA ALA A 84 33.10 13.04 -0.90
C ALA A 84 33.52 12.23 -2.15
N ALA A 85 34.76 12.40 -2.60
CA ALA A 85 35.26 11.65 -3.75
C ALA A 85 35.06 10.14 -3.51
N GLY A 86 34.45 9.45 -4.47
CA GLY A 86 34.12 8.02 -4.35
C GLY A 86 32.74 7.71 -3.77
N VAL A 87 31.96 8.70 -3.32
CA VAL A 87 30.58 8.49 -2.84
C VAL A 87 29.55 8.74 -3.94
N ASN A 88 28.67 7.76 -4.17
CA ASN A 88 27.55 7.82 -5.11
C ASN A 88 26.24 7.78 -4.35
N CYS A 89 25.28 8.63 -4.73
CA CYS A 89 23.96 8.66 -4.09
C CYS A 89 22.84 8.44 -5.11
N TRP A 90 21.77 7.80 -4.64
CA TRP A 90 20.67 7.29 -5.43
C TRP A 90 19.34 7.62 -4.75
N ILE A 91 18.36 8.02 -5.56
CA ILE A 91 16.99 8.28 -5.16
C ILE A 91 16.15 7.09 -5.60
N ASN A 92 15.44 6.47 -4.66
CA ASN A 92 14.60 5.29 -4.90
C ASN A 92 13.18 5.62 -4.49
N ASP A 93 12.25 5.48 -5.42
CA ASP A 93 10.82 5.58 -5.19
C ASP A 93 10.16 4.31 -5.71
N HIS A 94 9.65 3.50 -4.79
CA HIS A 94 9.09 2.19 -5.09
C HIS A 94 7.69 2.14 -4.51
N TRP A 95 6.76 1.49 -5.21
CA TRP A 95 5.38 1.46 -4.78
C TRP A 95 4.68 0.15 -5.04
N VAL A 96 3.64 -0.10 -4.26
CA VAL A 96 2.65 -1.15 -4.51
C VAL A 96 1.33 -0.54 -4.95
N THR A 97 0.73 -1.12 -5.98
CA THR A 97 -0.55 -0.65 -6.52
C THR A 97 -1.68 -1.57 -6.07
N SER A 98 -2.67 -1.00 -5.37
CA SER A 98 -3.95 -1.65 -5.07
C SER A 98 -4.96 -1.34 -6.17
N TYR A 99 -5.88 -2.27 -6.43
CA TYR A 99 -6.88 -2.14 -7.48
C TYR A 99 -8.28 -2.42 -6.95
N THR A 100 -9.27 -1.82 -7.59
CA THR A 100 -10.69 -2.08 -7.35
C THR A 100 -11.14 -3.38 -8.04
N LEU A 101 -12.35 -3.89 -7.74
CA LEU A 101 -12.91 -5.06 -8.42
C LEU A 101 -13.09 -4.86 -9.94
N LEU A 102 -13.20 -3.62 -10.40
CA LEU A 102 -13.24 -3.29 -11.84
C LEU A 102 -11.85 -3.09 -12.45
N GLY A 103 -10.80 -3.09 -11.64
CA GLY A 103 -9.42 -2.95 -12.07
C GLY A 103 -8.90 -1.52 -12.21
N ASN A 104 -9.66 -0.52 -11.77
CA ASN A 104 -9.14 0.83 -11.57
C ASN A 104 -8.12 0.83 -10.42
N VAL A 105 -7.13 1.72 -10.46
CA VAL A 105 -6.22 1.94 -9.33
C VAL A 105 -7.03 2.46 -8.15
N PHE A 106 -6.88 1.80 -7.00
CA PHE A 106 -7.51 2.23 -5.74
C PHE A 106 -6.58 3.13 -4.94
N TYR A 107 -5.29 2.77 -4.88
CA TYR A 107 -4.21 3.66 -4.43
C TYR A 107 -2.86 3.08 -4.86
N LYS A 108 -1.84 3.94 -4.86
CA LYS A 108 -0.44 3.54 -4.87
C LYS A 108 0.22 3.90 -3.55
N PHE A 109 0.79 2.92 -2.87
CA PHE A 109 1.54 3.14 -1.63
C PHE A 109 3.02 3.20 -1.95
N HIS A 110 3.61 4.39 -1.81
CA HIS A 110 5.00 4.66 -2.10
C HIS A 110 5.86 4.58 -0.83
N GLN A 111 7.05 4.03 -0.99
CA GLN A 111 8.18 4.27 -0.11
C GLN A 111 9.28 4.93 -0.93
N ARG A 112 9.63 6.16 -0.54
CA ARG A 112 10.84 6.81 -1.00
C ARG A 112 11.94 6.64 0.02
N ALA A 113 13.15 6.36 -0.46
CA ALA A 113 14.37 6.43 0.32
C ALA A 113 15.55 6.73 -0.58
N ASP A 114 16.37 7.69 -0.14
CA ASP A 114 17.61 8.04 -0.81
C ASP A 114 18.76 7.34 -0.06
N HIS A 115 19.73 6.79 -0.78
CA HIS A 115 20.90 6.16 -0.17
C HIS A 115 22.20 6.62 -0.83
N CYS A 116 23.30 6.58 -0.08
CA CYS A 116 24.64 6.81 -0.58
C CYS A 116 25.52 5.58 -0.34
N GLU A 117 26.51 5.39 -1.20
CA GLU A 117 27.49 4.30 -1.13
C GLU A 117 28.89 4.76 -1.52
N ASP A 118 29.93 4.12 -1.00
CA ASP A 118 31.35 4.39 -1.29
C ASP A 118 31.99 3.38 -2.27
N GLY A 119 31.15 2.60 -2.96
CA GLY A 119 31.56 1.50 -3.82
C GLY A 119 31.76 0.15 -3.13
N SER A 120 31.71 0.10 -1.80
CA SER A 120 31.73 -1.15 -1.01
C SER A 120 30.59 -1.23 0.00
N ASN A 121 30.23 -0.11 0.63
CA ASN A 121 29.19 -0.03 1.65
C ASN A 121 28.16 1.03 1.29
N VAL A 122 26.92 0.80 1.71
CA VAL A 122 25.93 1.86 1.89
C VAL A 122 26.37 2.68 3.09
N THR A 123 26.69 3.95 2.88
CA THR A 123 27.24 4.85 3.89
C THR A 123 26.16 5.64 4.62
N SER A 124 25.00 5.85 3.99
CA SER A 124 23.86 6.54 4.61
C SER A 124 22.55 6.22 3.89
N VAL A 125 21.44 6.29 4.63
CA VAL A 125 20.08 6.29 4.10
C VAL A 125 19.35 7.51 4.67
N HIS A 126 18.78 8.34 3.81
CA HIS A 126 18.12 9.59 4.18
C HIS A 126 16.87 9.85 3.34
N ASN A 127 16.16 10.95 3.61
CA ASN A 127 14.91 11.36 2.93
C ASN A 127 13.92 10.21 2.76
N ARG A 128 13.72 9.49 3.87
CA ARG A 128 12.94 8.27 3.90
C ARG A 128 11.54 8.58 4.40
N TYR A 129 10.57 8.46 3.51
CA TYR A 129 9.17 8.75 3.81
C TYR A 129 8.26 7.94 2.90
N ARG A 130 7.02 7.73 3.36
CA ARG A 130 5.97 7.17 2.54
C ARG A 130 4.99 8.24 2.10
N TYR A 131 4.27 7.96 1.03
CA TYR A 131 3.13 8.76 0.60
C TYR A 131 2.19 7.91 -0.24
N LEU A 132 0.99 8.42 -0.47
CA LEU A 132 0.05 7.82 -1.40
C LEU A 132 -0.06 8.66 -2.68
N SER A 133 -0.27 8.00 -3.80
CA SER A 133 -0.64 8.64 -5.06
C SER A 133 -1.81 7.89 -5.72
N GLU A 134 -2.46 8.52 -6.69
CA GLU A 134 -3.63 7.96 -7.40
C GLU A 134 -4.69 7.39 -6.43
N VAL A 135 -4.97 8.14 -5.37
CA VAL A 135 -5.79 7.71 -4.24
C VAL A 135 -7.25 7.92 -4.57
N ASP A 136 -8.03 6.84 -4.55
CA ASP A 136 -9.49 6.92 -4.56
C ASP A 136 -9.97 7.62 -3.27
N GLY A 137 -10.98 8.48 -3.37
CA GLY A 137 -11.51 9.24 -2.22
C GLY A 137 -12.06 8.38 -1.08
N LEU A 138 -12.13 7.06 -1.27
CA LEU A 138 -12.57 6.08 -0.29
C LEU A 138 -11.43 5.27 0.34
N ALA A 139 -10.17 5.53 -0.03
CA ALA A 139 -8.98 5.02 0.62
C ALA A 139 -8.46 6.04 1.65
N TYR A 140 -8.53 5.70 2.94
CA TYR A 140 -8.12 6.59 4.02
C TYR A 140 -6.80 6.17 4.63
N ASP A 141 -5.78 7.03 4.53
CA ASP A 141 -4.50 6.85 5.19
C ASP A 141 -4.62 7.05 6.71
N ARG A 142 -4.21 6.04 7.47
CA ARG A 142 -4.21 6.02 8.95
C ARG A 142 -2.82 6.05 9.56
N GLY A 143 -1.77 6.33 8.77
CA GLY A 143 -0.41 6.43 9.30
C GLY A 143 0.46 5.22 8.99
N ASP A 144 1.62 5.19 9.62
CA ASP A 144 2.54 4.06 9.59
C ASP A 144 2.04 2.95 10.56
N SER A 145 2.17 1.69 10.16
CA SER A 145 2.17 0.55 11.10
C SER A 145 3.58 0.14 11.48
N ALA A 146 4.54 0.26 10.55
CA ALA A 146 5.92 -0.09 10.78
C ALA A 146 6.85 0.77 9.91
N ASN A 147 8.00 1.11 10.47
CA ASN A 147 8.95 2.03 9.87
C ASN A 147 10.33 1.70 10.45
N SER A 148 11.19 1.00 9.68
CA SER A 148 12.55 0.66 10.10
C SER A 148 13.59 0.86 8.99
N VAL A 149 14.82 1.08 9.40
CA VAL A 149 16.00 1.16 8.52
C VAL A 149 17.18 0.50 9.23
N GLY A 150 17.99 -0.25 8.47
CA GLY A 150 19.21 -0.87 8.95
C GLY A 150 20.31 0.14 9.26
N GLY A 151 21.28 -0.29 10.08
CA GLY A 151 22.44 0.53 10.42
C GLY A 151 23.35 0.78 9.22
N THR A 152 23.98 1.95 9.21
CA THR A 152 25.02 2.34 8.25
C THR A 152 26.30 2.73 9.02
N PRO A 153 27.51 2.51 8.47
CA PRO A 153 27.78 1.92 7.16
C PRO A 153 27.62 0.38 7.15
N SER A 154 27.20 -0.19 6.01
CA SER A 154 27.08 -1.65 5.83
C SER A 154 27.08 -2.02 4.34
N ALA A 155 27.56 -3.20 3.97
CA ALA A 155 27.44 -3.73 2.60
C ALA A 155 25.97 -3.91 2.17
N TYR A 156 25.08 -4.10 3.15
CA TYR A 156 23.64 -4.30 2.96
C TYR A 156 22.84 -3.48 3.96
N VAL A 157 21.88 -2.71 3.48
CA VAL A 157 20.96 -1.93 4.33
C VAL A 157 19.54 -2.15 3.86
N GLU A 158 18.69 -2.61 4.79
CA GLU A 158 17.26 -2.77 4.54
C GLU A 158 16.50 -1.53 5.02
N SER A 159 15.53 -1.08 4.23
CA SER A 159 14.61 -0.01 4.58
C SER A 159 13.19 -0.52 4.36
N PHE A 160 12.40 -0.56 5.43
CA PHE A 160 11.04 -1.08 5.43
C PHE A 160 10.06 -0.01 5.88
N MET A 161 8.95 0.11 5.15
CA MET A 161 7.81 0.93 5.54
C MET A 161 6.52 0.17 5.26
N GLN A 162 5.60 0.21 6.23
CA GLN A 162 4.25 -0.31 6.10
C GLN A 162 3.25 0.73 6.56
N GLY A 163 2.22 0.95 5.75
CA GLY A 163 1.11 1.86 6.05
C GLY A 163 -0.09 1.14 6.62
N LYS A 164 -1.09 1.93 7.02
CA LYS A 164 -2.44 1.48 7.38
C LYS A 164 -3.45 2.22 6.52
N ILE A 165 -4.10 1.53 5.59
CA ILE A 165 -5.08 2.14 4.68
C ILE A 165 -6.45 1.53 4.95
N GLU A 166 -7.44 2.34 5.28
CA GLU A 166 -8.81 1.87 5.38
C GLU A 166 -9.51 1.95 4.02
N ASN A 167 -10.10 0.82 3.60
CA ASN A 167 -10.98 0.76 2.45
C ASN A 167 -12.41 1.02 2.89
N CYS A 168 -13.05 2.03 2.32
CA CYS A 168 -14.46 2.31 2.59
C CYS A 168 -15.31 2.27 1.32
N VAL A 169 -16.61 2.04 1.50
CA VAL A 169 -17.61 2.09 0.44
C VAL A 169 -18.64 3.13 0.82
N LEU A 170 -18.96 4.02 -0.11
CA LEU A 170 -19.91 5.11 0.11
C LEU A 170 -21.24 4.53 0.61
N LYS A 171 -21.79 5.13 1.66
CA LYS A 171 -23.02 4.72 2.37
C LYS A 171 -22.95 3.39 3.13
N TYR A 172 -21.96 2.53 2.88
CA TYR A 172 -21.77 1.29 3.64
C TYR A 172 -20.85 1.49 4.86
N GLY A 173 -19.80 2.31 4.69
CA GLY A 173 -18.72 2.47 5.66
C GLY A 173 -17.48 1.64 5.31
N CYS A 174 -16.56 1.52 6.27
CA CYS A 174 -15.27 0.89 6.02
C CYS A 174 -15.34 -0.65 6.15
N LEU A 175 -14.75 -1.32 5.16
CA LEU A 175 -14.74 -2.76 4.99
C LEU A 175 -13.60 -3.40 5.78
N LYS A 176 -12.38 -2.96 5.52
CA LYS A 176 -11.18 -3.50 6.15
C LYS A 176 -10.06 -2.49 6.20
N MET A 177 -9.08 -2.79 7.05
CA MET A 177 -7.78 -2.14 7.04
C MET A 177 -6.82 -2.99 6.22
N GLU A 178 -6.15 -2.36 5.27
CA GLU A 178 -5.07 -2.92 4.47
C GLU A 178 -3.73 -2.42 4.98
N TYR A 179 -2.72 -3.26 4.91
CA TYR A 179 -1.37 -2.95 5.36
C TYR A 179 -0.37 -3.03 4.21
N PRO A 180 -0.40 -2.08 3.25
CA PRO A 180 0.57 -2.05 2.19
C PRO A 180 1.97 -1.85 2.77
N TRP A 181 2.92 -2.62 2.27
CA TRP A 181 4.31 -2.51 2.67
C TRP A 181 5.22 -2.49 1.45
N VAL A 182 6.35 -1.81 1.61
CA VAL A 182 7.48 -1.84 0.69
C VAL A 182 8.74 -2.13 1.51
N LYS A 183 9.66 -2.86 0.90
CA LYS A 183 10.96 -3.19 1.46
C LYS A 183 12.01 -2.99 0.40
N LEU A 184 13.00 -2.16 0.73
CA LEU A 184 14.14 -1.83 -0.12
C LEU A 184 15.40 -2.42 0.50
N THR A 185 16.16 -3.17 -0.28
CA THR A 185 17.49 -3.64 0.12
C THR A 185 18.53 -2.94 -0.73
N PHE A 186 19.28 -2.02 -0.12
CA PHE A 186 20.40 -1.33 -0.75
C PHE A 186 21.66 -2.17 -0.64
N ARG A 187 22.43 -2.26 -1.73
CA ARG A 187 23.72 -2.97 -1.77
C ARG A 187 24.84 -1.98 -2.13
N GLY A 188 25.92 -1.99 -1.36
CA GLY A 188 27.16 -1.33 -1.77
C GLY A 188 27.79 -2.07 -2.95
N GLY A 189 28.35 -1.34 -3.91
CA GLY A 189 29.03 -1.96 -5.06
C GLY A 189 29.12 -1.12 -6.32
N ASN A 190 29.02 0.21 -6.23
CA ASN A 190 29.06 1.15 -7.36
C ASN A 190 27.90 0.92 -8.35
N GLY A 191 26.66 1.15 -7.91
CA GLY A 191 25.50 1.14 -8.77
C GLY A 191 24.15 1.37 -8.07
N SER A 192 23.10 1.47 -8.87
CA SER A 192 21.69 1.61 -8.45
C SER A 192 21.09 0.33 -7.88
N ARG A 193 21.89 -0.56 -7.28
CA ARG A 193 21.45 -1.92 -6.94
C ARG A 193 20.53 -1.90 -5.73
N VAL A 194 19.24 -1.88 -6.02
CA VAL A 194 18.17 -1.94 -5.04
C VAL A 194 17.26 -3.11 -5.36
N GLU A 195 17.16 -4.05 -4.44
CA GLU A 195 16.12 -5.07 -4.49
C GLU A 195 14.87 -4.52 -3.83
N SER A 196 13.72 -4.78 -4.44
CA SER A 196 12.43 -4.33 -3.95
C SER A 196 11.49 -5.49 -3.76
N SER A 197 10.76 -5.48 -2.66
CA SER A 197 9.58 -6.31 -2.48
C SER A 197 8.48 -5.47 -1.85
N GLY A 198 7.24 -5.86 -2.10
CA GLY A 198 6.09 -5.16 -1.56
C GLY A 198 4.86 -6.03 -1.62
N GLY A 199 3.89 -5.71 -0.78
CA GLY A 199 2.66 -6.47 -0.63
C GLY A 199 1.56 -5.63 0.00
N ILE A 200 0.36 -6.20 0.06
CA ILE A 200 -0.73 -5.72 0.90
C ILE A 200 -1.17 -6.93 1.74
N ASN A 201 -1.18 -6.76 3.05
CA ASN A 201 -1.76 -7.73 3.99
C ASN A 201 -3.15 -7.26 4.42
#